data_AF-A0A6F8ZWT6-F1
#
_entry.id   AF-A0A6F8ZWT6-F1
#
_cell.length_a   1.000
_cell.length_b   1.000
_cell.length_c   1.000
_cell.angle_alpha   90.00
_cell.angle_beta   90.00
_cell.angle_gamma   90.00
#
_symmetry.space_group_name_H-M   'P 1'
#
loop_
_entity.id
_entity.type
_entity.pdbx_description
1 polymer ?
#
loop_
_entity_poly.entity_id
_entity_poly.type
_entity_poly.pdbx_seq_one_letter_code
_entity_poly.pdbx_strand_id
1 'polypeptide(L)'
;MNQGYSSRGEMGPEVTAAATFVSRLLRTRGFLSEHQLHDFRDCLQQSLSEHYQNHWFPDRPQKGSGYRCIRMNHEMDPIIGRAAGRIGFTSDQLFALLPRELTLWVDPFEVSYRIGEDGSICVLYEAEAPAPAAAPSPDPTQNCKNQFLLGGRTSPPKNYLMTVSS
;
A
#
# COMPACT_ATOMS: atom_id res chain seq x y z
N MET A 1 10.64 25.90 -1.15
CA MET A 1 10.03 25.76 0.20
C MET A 1 9.79 24.27 0.45
N ASN A 2 10.35 23.72 1.53
CA ASN A 2 10.26 22.29 1.88
C ASN A 2 8.81 21.91 2.19
N GLN A 3 8.20 21.09 1.32
CA GLN A 3 6.95 20.38 1.56
C GLN A 3 7.19 19.22 2.53
N GLY A 4 7.44 19.54 3.80
CA GLY A 4 7.49 18.59 4.91
C GLY A 4 6.14 18.49 5.62
N TYR A 5 5.03 18.47 4.87
CA TYR A 5 3.72 18.19 5.46
C TYR A 5 3.69 16.73 5.91
N SER A 6 3.44 16.53 7.20
CA SER A 6 3.50 15.26 7.91
C SER A 6 2.78 14.12 7.19
N SER A 7 3.54 13.27 6.49
CA SER A 7 3.08 12.00 5.90
C SER A 7 2.28 11.13 6.88
N ARG A 8 2.55 11.30 8.18
CA ARG A 8 1.93 10.55 9.28
C ARG A 8 0.42 10.77 9.39
N GLY A 9 -0.11 11.91 8.94
CA GLY A 9 -1.55 12.18 8.92
C GLY A 9 -2.29 11.57 7.73
N GLU A 10 -1.61 11.42 6.58
CA GLU A 10 -2.22 10.97 5.32
C GLU A 10 -2.40 9.45 5.19
N MET A 11 -1.65 8.66 5.96
CA MET A 11 -1.73 7.18 5.95
C MET A 11 -2.27 6.59 7.26
N GLY A 12 -2.66 7.46 8.19
CA GLY A 12 -3.02 7.09 9.57
C GLY A 12 -4.15 6.06 9.64
N PRO A 13 -5.30 6.27 8.94
CA PRO A 13 -6.41 5.32 8.94
C PRO A 13 -6.02 3.93 8.43
N GLU A 14 -5.28 3.86 7.32
CA GLU A 14 -4.85 2.61 6.68
C GLU A 14 -3.85 1.85 7.55
N VAL A 15 -2.85 2.54 8.08
CA VAL A 15 -1.86 1.96 9.00
C VAL A 15 -2.53 1.47 10.28
N THR A 16 -3.52 2.21 10.79
CA THR A 16 -4.30 1.80 11.97
C THR A 16 -5.12 0.55 11.68
N ALA A 17 -5.78 0.48 10.52
CA ALA A 17 -6.57 -0.68 10.11
C ALA A 17 -5.68 -1.94 9.99
N ALA A 18 -4.53 -1.81 9.34
CA ALA A 18 -3.55 -2.89 9.19
C ALA A 18 -3.02 -3.40 10.55
N ALA A 19 -2.55 -2.49 11.41
CA ALA A 19 -2.01 -2.88 12.72
C ALA A 19 -3.08 -3.50 13.63
N THR A 20 -4.30 -2.98 13.59
CA THR A 20 -5.45 -3.53 14.33
C THR A 20 -5.80 -4.92 13.84
N PHE A 21 -5.78 -5.17 12.53
CA PHE A 21 -6.03 -6.49 11.97
C PHE A 21 -5.00 -7.52 12.44
N VAL A 22 -3.70 -7.22 12.33
CA VAL A 22 -2.64 -8.13 12.79
C VAL A 22 -2.76 -8.40 14.30
N SER A 23 -3.02 -7.37 15.10
CA SER A 23 -3.26 -7.51 16.54
C SER A 23 -4.46 -8.41 16.87
N ARG A 24 -5.55 -8.32 16.09
CA ARG A 24 -6.71 -9.22 16.23
C ARG A 24 -6.34 -10.67 15.94
N LEU A 25 -5.52 -10.94 14.91
CA LEU A 25 -5.04 -12.30 14.61
C LEU A 25 -4.25 -12.87 15.79
N LEU A 26 -3.33 -12.07 16.37
CA LEU A 26 -2.57 -12.47 17.55
C LEU A 26 -3.47 -12.77 18.74
N ARG A 27 -4.49 -11.95 18.98
CA ARG A 27 -5.47 -12.17 20.06
C ARG A 27 -6.26 -13.46 19.89
N THR A 28 -6.61 -13.83 18.65
CA THR A 28 -7.40 -15.05 18.39
C THR A 28 -6.61 -16.33 18.68
N ARG A 29 -5.29 -16.32 18.48
CA ARG A 29 -4.46 -17.54 18.59
C ARG A 29 -3.53 -17.56 19.80
N GLY A 30 -3.26 -16.41 20.41
CA GLY A 30 -2.34 -16.28 21.53
C GLY A 30 -3.02 -15.81 22.82
N PHE A 31 -2.36 -16.08 23.94
CA PHE A 31 -2.74 -15.58 25.27
C PHE A 31 -2.03 -14.25 25.56
N LEU A 32 -2.25 -13.24 24.71
CA LEU A 32 -1.68 -11.90 24.90
C LEU A 32 -2.63 -11.03 25.73
N SER A 33 -2.07 -10.27 26.67
CA SER A 33 -2.83 -9.26 27.42
C SER A 33 -3.21 -8.07 26.52
N GLU A 34 -4.26 -7.32 26.89
CA GLU A 34 -4.64 -6.10 26.16
C GLU A 34 -3.53 -5.04 26.16
N HIS A 35 -2.71 -4.98 27.22
CA HIS A 35 -1.53 -4.11 27.26
C HIS A 35 -0.48 -4.51 26.22
N GLN A 36 -0.15 -5.81 26.12
CA GLN A 36 0.76 -6.29 25.08
C GLN A 36 0.20 -6.01 23.67
N LEU A 37 -1.09 -6.28 23.46
CA LEU A 37 -1.72 -6.01 22.17
C LEU A 37 -1.71 -4.52 21.81
N HIS A 38 -1.85 -3.64 22.80
CA HIS A 38 -1.72 -2.19 22.64
C HIS A 38 -0.29 -1.80 22.23
N ASP A 39 0.72 -2.23 23.01
CA ASP A 39 2.13 -1.93 22.73
C ASP A 39 2.57 -2.45 21.35
N PHE A 40 2.10 -3.65 20.98
CA PHE A 40 2.33 -4.21 19.65
C PHE A 40 1.74 -3.33 18.55
N ARG A 41 0.47 -2.92 18.69
CA ARG A 41 -0.20 -2.05 17.70
C ARG A 41 0.53 -0.74 17.53
N ASP A 42 0.93 -0.09 18.62
CA ASP A 42 1.61 1.20 18.58
C ASP A 42 2.98 1.08 17.90
N CYS A 43 3.76 0.06 18.25
CA CYS A 43 5.05 -0.20 17.62
C CYS A 43 4.91 -0.50 16.12
N LEU A 44 3.90 -1.29 15.74
CA LEU A 44 3.67 -1.64 14.34
C LEU A 44 3.23 -0.41 13.55
N GLN A 45 2.29 0.39 14.06
CA GLN A 45 1.85 1.64 13.41
C GLN A 45 3.01 2.60 13.16
N GLN A 46 3.87 2.78 14.17
CA GLN A 46 5.07 3.60 14.03
C GLN A 46 6.00 3.06 12.93
N SER A 47 6.31 1.76 12.99
CA SER A 47 7.25 1.13 12.05
C SER A 47 6.75 1.18 10.61
N LEU A 48 5.45 1.00 10.38
CA LEU A 48 4.83 1.11 9.05
C LEU A 48 4.86 2.56 8.55
N SER A 49 4.50 3.52 9.41
CA SER A 49 4.50 4.94 9.05
C SER A 49 5.90 5.42 8.62
N GLU A 50 6.93 5.01 9.36
CA GLU A 50 8.32 5.29 9.02
C GLU A 50 8.74 4.62 7.71
N HIS A 51 8.36 3.35 7.51
CA HIS A 51 8.72 2.62 6.31
C HIS A 51 8.06 3.18 5.03
N TYR A 52 6.83 3.67 5.13
CA TYR A 52 6.02 4.14 4.00
C TYR A 52 6.26 5.61 3.64
N GLN A 53 6.96 6.39 4.47
CA GLN A 53 7.07 7.85 4.34
C GLN A 53 7.41 8.35 2.92
N ASN A 54 8.31 7.67 2.21
CA ASN A 54 8.74 8.05 0.86
C ASN A 54 8.11 7.21 -0.26
N HIS A 55 7.16 6.34 0.11
CA HIS A 55 6.49 5.41 -0.77
C HIS A 55 4.98 5.48 -0.62
N TRP A 56 4.42 6.63 -0.24
CA TRP A 56 2.98 6.87 -0.15
C TRP A 56 2.56 7.85 -1.25
N PHE A 57 1.65 7.42 -2.13
CA PHE A 57 1.23 8.21 -3.30
C PHE A 57 -0.30 8.22 -3.43
N PRO A 58 -1.03 9.09 -2.72
CA PRO A 58 -2.50 9.14 -2.79
C PRO A 58 -3.04 9.34 -4.22
N ASP A 59 -2.37 10.13 -5.05
CA ASP A 59 -2.78 10.33 -6.46
C ASP A 59 -2.61 9.08 -7.34
N ARG A 60 -1.80 8.10 -6.89
CA ARG A 60 -1.54 6.84 -7.59
C ARG A 60 -1.43 5.71 -6.57
N PRO A 61 -2.53 5.27 -5.92
CA PRO A 61 -2.48 4.38 -4.77
C PRO A 61 -1.69 3.09 -5.02
N GLN A 62 -1.80 2.54 -6.23
CA GLN A 62 -1.11 1.33 -6.65
C GLN A 62 0.41 1.48 -6.78
N LYS A 63 0.93 2.72 -6.93
CA LYS A 63 2.38 2.97 -7.00
C LYS A 63 3.00 2.64 -5.64
N GLY A 64 3.94 1.70 -5.64
CA GLY A 64 4.63 1.26 -4.42
C GLY A 64 3.85 0.27 -3.56
N SER A 65 2.68 -0.22 -4.00
CA SER A 65 1.89 -1.20 -3.24
C SER A 65 2.70 -2.46 -2.90
N GLY A 66 3.48 -2.99 -3.84
CA GLY A 66 4.38 -4.13 -3.58
C GLY A 66 5.49 -3.84 -2.56
N TYR A 67 5.96 -2.60 -2.43
CA TYR A 67 6.95 -2.20 -1.42
C TYR A 67 6.29 -2.10 -0.03
N ARG A 68 5.05 -1.60 0.03
CA ARG A 68 4.29 -1.49 1.28
C ARG A 68 3.65 -2.80 1.71
N CYS A 69 3.57 -3.79 0.81
CA CYS A 69 2.96 -5.08 1.09
C CYS A 69 3.66 -5.76 2.27
N ILE A 70 2.88 -6.13 3.28
CA ILE A 70 3.32 -6.98 4.37
C ILE A 70 3.06 -8.42 3.95
N ARG A 71 4.11 -9.23 3.88
CA ARG A 71 4.00 -10.63 3.44
C ARG A 71 4.66 -11.56 4.42
N MET A 72 3.87 -12.48 4.96
CA MET A 72 4.34 -13.62 5.73
C MET A 72 4.05 -14.88 4.94
N ASN A 73 5.09 -15.66 4.70
CA ASN A 73 5.02 -17.00 4.12
C ASN A 73 5.79 -17.94 5.07
N HIS A 74 6.69 -18.78 4.57
CA HIS A 74 7.63 -19.55 5.38
C HIS A 74 8.56 -18.70 6.29
N GLU A 75 8.54 -17.38 6.17
CA GLU A 75 9.33 -16.44 6.97
C GLU A 75 8.47 -15.30 7.53
N MET A 76 8.92 -14.73 8.65
CA MET A 76 8.29 -13.57 9.29
C MET A 76 8.61 -12.29 8.53
N ASP A 77 7.59 -11.44 8.35
CA ASP A 77 7.78 -10.09 7.85
C ASP A 77 8.67 -9.28 8.81
N PRO A 78 9.75 -8.63 8.33
CA PRO A 78 10.71 -7.97 9.21
C PRO A 78 10.11 -6.79 9.99
N ILE A 79 9.06 -6.13 9.48
CA ILE A 79 8.41 -5.02 10.17
C ILE A 79 7.56 -5.57 11.32
N ILE A 80 6.78 -6.62 11.08
CA ILE A 80 6.03 -7.32 12.14
C ILE A 80 6.98 -7.94 13.18
N GLY A 81 8.05 -8.59 12.73
CA GLY A 81 9.04 -9.23 13.60
C GLY A 81 9.70 -8.25 14.56
N ARG A 82 9.97 -7.00 14.13
CA ARG A 82 10.48 -5.94 15.02
C ARG A 82 9.50 -5.58 16.14
N ALA A 83 8.19 -5.63 15.89
CA ALA A 83 7.18 -5.36 16.91
C ALA A 83 7.05 -6.50 17.94
N ALA A 84 7.50 -7.72 17.62
CA ALA A 84 7.51 -8.85 18.57
C ALA A 84 8.33 -8.54 19.84
N GLY A 85 9.52 -7.95 19.66
CA GLY A 85 10.42 -7.64 20.77
C GLY A 85 9.82 -6.67 21.79
N ARG A 86 8.90 -5.78 21.37
CA ARG A 86 8.23 -4.82 22.27
C ARG A 86 7.29 -5.50 23.26
N ILE A 87 6.76 -6.66 22.93
CA ILE A 87 5.82 -7.40 23.77
C ILE A 87 6.44 -8.61 24.48
N GLY A 88 7.77 -8.74 24.38
CA GLY A 88 8.53 -9.83 25.00
C GLY A 88 8.49 -11.15 24.21
N PHE A 89 8.21 -11.10 22.90
CA PHE A 89 8.18 -12.27 22.03
C PHE A 89 9.41 -12.32 21.12
N THR A 90 9.88 -13.52 20.81
CA THR A 90 10.77 -13.72 19.66
C THR A 90 9.98 -13.65 18.35
N SER A 91 10.67 -13.42 17.24
CA SER A 91 10.06 -13.45 15.89
C SER A 91 9.35 -14.78 15.63
N ASP A 92 9.95 -15.91 16.02
CA ASP A 92 9.40 -17.26 15.79
C ASP A 92 8.16 -17.54 16.65
N GLN A 93 8.16 -17.08 17.91
CA GLN A 93 6.99 -17.18 18.78
C GLN A 93 5.82 -16.40 18.20
N LEU A 94 6.07 -15.18 17.71
CA LEU A 94 5.04 -14.36 17.08
C LEU A 94 4.54 -15.00 15.77
N PHE A 95 5.46 -15.54 14.97
CA PHE A 95 5.16 -16.20 13.70
C PHE A 95 4.22 -17.40 13.88
N ALA A 96 4.44 -18.20 14.93
CA ALA A 96 3.58 -19.34 15.26
C ALA A 96 2.13 -18.94 15.59
N LEU A 97 1.88 -17.68 15.97
CA LEU A 97 0.56 -17.16 16.31
C LEU A 97 -0.18 -16.54 15.11
N LEU A 98 0.48 -16.38 13.96
CA LEU A 98 -0.11 -15.77 12.78
C LEU A 98 -0.48 -16.83 11.73
N PRO A 99 -1.31 -16.51 10.73
CA PRO A 99 -1.47 -17.37 9.56
C PRO A 99 -0.13 -17.60 8.87
N ARG A 100 0.17 -18.84 8.47
CA ARG A 100 1.43 -19.19 7.79
C ARG A 100 1.60 -18.47 6.45
N GLU A 101 0.48 -18.15 5.81
CA GLU A 101 0.45 -17.42 4.54
C GLU A 101 -0.51 -16.24 4.72
N LEU A 102 0.06 -15.05 4.90
CA LEU A 102 -0.67 -13.79 4.94
C LEU A 102 -0.03 -12.82 3.96
N THR A 103 -0.85 -12.22 3.11
CA THR A 103 -0.47 -11.05 2.33
C THR A 103 -1.42 -9.92 2.68
N LEU A 104 -0.88 -8.76 3.03
CA LEU A 104 -1.64 -7.58 3.45
C LEU A 104 -1.12 -6.36 2.67
N TRP A 105 -2.00 -5.76 1.87
CA TRP A 105 -1.74 -4.55 1.12
C TRP A 105 -2.26 -3.35 1.91
N VAL A 106 -1.40 -2.35 2.09
CA VAL A 106 -1.72 -1.11 2.80
C VAL A 106 -1.46 0.02 1.81
N ASP A 107 -2.52 0.42 1.11
CA ASP A 107 -2.46 1.37 0.01
C ASP A 107 -3.33 2.58 0.36
N PRO A 108 -3.05 3.79 -0.18
CA PRO A 108 -3.93 4.93 0.03
C PRO A 108 -5.37 4.58 -0.27
N PHE A 109 -6.25 4.84 0.70
CA PHE A 109 -7.69 4.60 0.63
C PHE A 109 -8.14 3.13 0.66
N GLU A 110 -7.24 2.14 0.71
CA GLU A 110 -7.61 0.73 0.77
C GLU A 110 -6.62 -0.10 1.60
N VAL A 111 -7.16 -0.93 2.50
CA VAL A 111 -6.40 -2.01 3.12
C VAL A 111 -7.10 -3.31 2.80
N SER A 112 -6.40 -4.22 2.13
CA SER A 112 -6.92 -5.52 1.74
C SER A 112 -5.93 -6.63 2.05
N TYR A 113 -6.42 -7.86 2.21
CA TYR A 113 -5.58 -8.99 2.61
C TYR A 113 -6.02 -10.28 1.95
N ARG A 114 -5.11 -11.26 1.96
CA ARG A 114 -5.35 -12.65 1.59
C ARG A 114 -4.69 -13.57 2.61
N ILE A 115 -5.42 -14.60 3.04
CA ILE A 115 -4.88 -15.68 3.87
C ILE A 115 -4.86 -16.96 3.03
N GLY A 116 -3.68 -17.61 2.94
CA GLY A 116 -3.43 -18.74 2.04
C GLY A 116 -3.03 -18.30 0.63
N GLU A 117 -2.26 -19.13 -0.08
CA GLU A 117 -1.90 -18.91 -1.49
C GLU A 117 -3.14 -18.78 -2.39
N ASP A 118 -4.13 -19.67 -2.20
CA ASP A 118 -5.39 -19.71 -2.96
C ASP A 118 -6.55 -18.97 -2.27
N GLY A 119 -6.26 -18.14 -1.26
CA GLY A 119 -7.27 -17.40 -0.52
C GLY A 119 -7.96 -16.31 -1.34
N SER A 120 -9.22 -16.01 -1.02
CA SER A 120 -9.89 -14.81 -1.53
C SER A 120 -9.26 -13.53 -0.98
N ILE A 121 -9.30 -12.46 -1.77
CA ILE A 121 -8.93 -11.12 -1.30
C ILE A 121 -10.15 -10.53 -0.56
N CYS A 122 -9.90 -10.02 0.64
CA CYS A 122 -10.90 -9.37 1.47
C CYS A 122 -10.45 -7.94 1.79
N VAL A 123 -11.38 -6.98 1.76
CA VAL A 123 -11.14 -5.58 2.10
C VAL A 123 -11.40 -5.37 3.60
N LEU A 124 -10.43 -4.78 4.30
CA LEU A 124 -10.49 -4.41 5.72
C LEU A 124 -10.86 -2.95 5.94
N TYR A 125 -10.43 -2.10 5.02
CA TYR A 125 -10.65 -0.66 5.03
C TYR A 125 -10.77 -0.16 3.59
N GLU A 126 -11.71 0.73 3.37
CA GLU A 126 -11.92 1.42 2.10
C GLU A 126 -12.38 2.84 2.40
N ALA A 127 -11.86 3.80 1.65
CA ALA A 127 -12.27 5.20 1.69
C ALA A 127 -12.38 5.76 0.28
N GLU A 128 -13.15 6.83 0.13
CA GLU A 128 -13.24 7.53 -1.14
C GLU A 128 -12.00 8.39 -1.36
N ALA A 129 -11.31 8.18 -2.49
CA ALA A 129 -10.21 9.04 -2.88
C ALA A 129 -10.74 10.46 -3.13
N PRO A 130 -10.01 11.51 -2.73
CA PRO A 130 -10.39 12.88 -3.05
C PRO A 130 -10.58 13.00 -4.56
N ALA A 131 -11.71 13.57 -4.98
CA ALA A 131 -11.93 13.86 -6.39
C ALA A 131 -10.74 14.64 -6.92
N PRO A 132 -10.16 14.27 -8.09
CA PRO A 132 -9.10 15.04 -8.68
C PRO A 132 -9.62 16.48 -8.81
N ALA A 133 -8.86 17.45 -8.26
CA ALA A 133 -9.21 18.86 -8.32
C ALA A 133 -9.65 19.16 -9.76
N ALA A 134 -10.91 19.58 -9.91
CA ALA A 134 -11.54 19.75 -11.20
C ALA A 134 -10.55 20.40 -12.16
N ALA A 135 -10.13 19.65 -13.18
CA ALA A 135 -9.39 20.26 -14.27
C ALA A 135 -10.23 21.46 -14.74
N PRO A 136 -9.61 22.64 -15.00
CA PRO A 136 -10.36 23.72 -15.61
C PRO A 136 -11.07 23.14 -16.82
N SER A 137 -12.41 23.29 -16.83
CA SER A 137 -13.30 22.81 -17.87
C SER A 137 -12.65 23.04 -19.24
N PRO A 138 -12.58 22.03 -20.12
CA PRO A 138 -12.04 22.25 -21.46
C PRO A 138 -12.85 23.37 -22.11
N ASP A 139 -12.14 24.41 -22.52
CA ASP A 139 -12.70 25.48 -23.34
C ASP A 139 -13.42 24.83 -24.53
N PRO A 140 -14.74 25.07 -24.75
CA PRO A 140 -15.51 24.40 -25.80
C PRO A 140 -15.01 24.70 -27.22
N THR A 141 -14.00 25.56 -27.36
CA THR A 141 -13.36 25.91 -28.63
C THR A 141 -12.18 25.02 -29.03
N GLN A 142 -11.72 24.10 -28.17
CA GLN A 142 -10.50 23.33 -28.45
C GLN A 142 -10.78 21.86 -28.83
N ASN A 143 -11.20 21.66 -30.07
CA ASN A 143 -11.23 20.35 -30.71
C ASN A 143 -9.85 20.02 -31.31
N CYS A 144 -9.39 18.78 -31.12
CA CYS A 144 -8.14 18.17 -31.63
C CYS A 144 -7.91 18.34 -33.15
N LYS A 145 -8.92 18.82 -33.89
CA LYS A 145 -8.81 19.16 -35.32
C LYS A 145 -7.95 20.40 -35.59
N ASN A 146 -7.86 21.36 -34.68
CA ASN A 146 -7.16 22.63 -34.97
C ASN A 146 -5.63 22.57 -34.73
N GLN A 147 -5.11 21.52 -34.10
CA GLN A 147 -3.66 21.35 -33.90
C GLN A 147 -2.94 20.78 -35.14
N PHE A 148 -3.67 20.21 -36.11
CA PHE A 148 -3.07 19.59 -37.31
C PHE A 148 -2.92 20.53 -38.51
N LEU A 149 -3.39 21.78 -38.43
CA LEU A 149 -3.40 22.71 -39.57
C LEU A 149 -2.23 23.72 -39.58
N LEU A 150 -1.38 23.75 -38.55
CA LEU A 150 -0.20 24.66 -38.50
C LEU A 150 1.16 23.98 -38.50
N GLY A 151 1.23 22.65 -38.63
CA GLY A 151 2.50 21.91 -38.72
C GLY A 151 2.53 20.99 -39.92
N GLY A 152 3.21 21.40 -40.99
CA GLY A 152 3.45 20.55 -42.16
C GLY A 152 4.04 19.20 -41.77
N ARG A 153 3.33 18.11 -42.07
CA ARG A 153 3.79 16.73 -41.83
C ARG A 153 4.38 16.17 -43.11
N THR A 154 5.68 15.90 -43.12
CA THR A 154 6.25 14.82 -43.94
C THR A 154 6.00 13.50 -43.20
N SER A 155 5.24 12.59 -43.79
CA SER A 155 5.01 11.24 -43.24
C SER A 155 6.31 10.42 -43.21
N PRO A 156 6.52 9.54 -42.22
CA PRO A 156 7.59 8.55 -42.30
C PRO A 156 7.26 7.50 -43.38
N PRO A 157 8.26 6.91 -44.06
CA PRO A 157 8.03 5.90 -45.09
C PRO A 157 7.54 4.57 -44.50
N LYS A 158 6.77 3.83 -45.32
CA LYS A 158 5.93 2.67 -44.96
C LYS A 158 6.64 1.36 -44.57
N ASN A 159 7.95 1.32 -44.32
CA ASN A 159 8.66 0.06 -44.06
C ASN A 159 9.46 0.09 -42.75
N TYR A 160 8.79 0.24 -41.61
CA TYR A 160 9.40 -0.01 -40.31
C TYR A 160 8.90 -1.34 -39.74
N LEU A 161 9.70 -2.39 -39.93
CA LEU A 161 9.45 -3.73 -39.42
C LEU A 161 10.24 -3.88 -38.10
N MET A 162 9.54 -4.00 -36.98
CA MET A 162 10.15 -4.25 -35.67
C MET A 162 10.32 -5.75 -35.48
N THR A 163 11.55 -6.25 -35.57
CA THR A 163 11.89 -7.63 -35.17
C THR A 163 12.06 -7.72 -33.66
N VAL A 164 11.23 -8.54 -33.01
CA VAL A 164 11.44 -9.01 -31.64
C VAL A 164 12.33 -10.26 -31.70
N SER A 165 13.45 -10.23 -30.97
CA SER A 165 14.32 -11.40 -30.80
C SER A 165 13.84 -12.24 -29.61
N SER A 166 13.87 -13.56 -29.78
CA SER A 166 13.62 -14.57 -28.73
C SER A 166 14.82 -14.77 -27.83
#